data_AF-C9ZFB8-F1
#
_entry.id   AF-C9ZFB8-F1
#
_cell.length_a   1.000
_cell.length_b   1.000
_cell.length_c   1.000
_cell.angle_alpha   90.00
_cell.angle_beta   90.00
_cell.angle_gamma   90.00
#
_symmetry.space_group_name_H-M   'P 1'
#
loop_
_entity.id
_entity.type
_entity.pdbx_description
1 polymer ?
#
loop_
_entity_poly.entity_id
_entity_poly.type
_entity_poly.pdbx_seq_one_letter_code
_entity_poly.pdbx_strand_id
1 'polypeptide(L)' 'MTDYSTGECPADEPVGLIPEDLYLKRAAERGRHEIVLGSIRAHLEEQPTPSAVAAAVRHWISDLTALGDEVAKTKQRPPS' A
#
# COMPACT_ATOMS: atom_id res chain seq x y z
N MET A 1 5.39 32.72 43.21
CA MET A 1 6.38 32.08 42.31
C MET A 1 6.70 30.74 42.93
N THR A 2 6.04 29.69 42.46
CA THR A 2 6.33 28.31 42.85
C THR A 2 7.13 27.67 41.74
N ASP A 3 8.28 27.13 42.13
CA ASP A 3 9.25 26.46 41.28
C ASP A 3 8.66 25.17 40.69
N TYR A 4 8.77 25.00 39.37
CA TYR A 4 8.44 23.73 38.71
C TYR A 4 9.67 22.81 38.78
N SER A 5 9.56 21.76 39.59
CA SER A 5 10.53 20.68 39.67
C SER A 5 10.44 19.82 38.40
N THR A 6 11.57 19.66 37.72
CA THR A 6 11.80 18.71 36.63
C THR A 6 11.32 17.32 37.03
N GLY A 7 10.35 16.75 36.30
CA GLY A 7 9.93 15.36 36.49
C GLY A 7 8.57 14.93 35.97
N GLU A 8 7.75 15.80 35.39
CA GLU A 8 6.47 15.39 34.78
C GLU A 8 6.63 15.26 33.27
N CYS A 9 6.98 14.06 32.80
CA CYS A 9 6.51 13.65 31.47
C CYS A 9 4.98 13.54 31.58
N PRO A 10 4.18 14.36 30.89
CA PRO A 10 2.73 14.16 30.89
C PRO A 10 2.47 12.77 30.33
N ALA A 11 1.91 11.90 31.19
CA ALA A 11 1.48 10.59 30.78
C ALA A 11 0.40 10.72 29.70
N ASP A 12 0.64 10.04 28.59
CA ASP A 12 -0.34 9.62 27.58
C ASP A 12 -1.25 10.73 27.03
N GLU A 13 -0.71 11.59 26.17
CA GLU A 13 -1.53 11.93 24.99
C GLU A 13 -1.75 10.62 24.23
N PRO A 14 -3.00 10.15 24.06
CA PRO A 14 -3.24 8.94 23.31
C PRO A 14 -2.70 9.19 21.90
N VAL A 15 -1.64 8.45 21.51
CA VAL A 15 -1.19 8.34 20.13
C VAL A 15 -2.45 8.15 19.30
N GLY A 16 -2.80 9.18 18.52
CA GLY A 16 -4.12 9.32 17.91
C GLY A 16 -4.58 7.98 17.34
N LEU A 17 -5.54 7.36 18.03
CA LEU A 17 -6.10 6.08 17.64
C LEU A 17 -6.52 6.24 16.19
N ILE A 18 -5.87 5.51 15.29
CA ILE A 18 -6.26 5.49 13.88
C ILE A 18 -7.75 5.16 13.89
N PRO A 19 -8.62 6.05 13.37
CA PRO A 19 -10.05 5.80 13.31
C PRO A 19 -10.31 4.37 12.83
N GLU A 20 -11.13 3.62 13.57
CA GLU A 20 -11.33 2.17 13.36
C GLU A 20 -11.75 1.85 11.91
N ASP A 21 -12.43 2.78 11.25
CA ASP A 21 -12.78 2.71 9.83
C ASP A 21 -11.57 2.76 8.90
N LEU A 22 -10.52 3.52 9.22
CA LEU A 22 -9.26 3.54 8.47
C LEU A 22 -8.47 2.24 8.68
N TYR A 23 -8.54 1.64 9.87
CA TYR A 23 -7.94 0.34 10.13
C TYR A 23 -8.60 -0.75 9.27
N LEU A 24 -9.94 -0.82 9.26
CA LEU A 24 -10.69 -1.78 8.43
C LEU A 24 -10.44 -1.58 6.93
N LYS A 25 -10.41 -0.33 6.45
CA LYS A 25 -10.06 0.00 5.06
C LYS A 25 -8.65 -0.48 4.69
N ARG A 26 -7.67 -0.26 5.58
CA ARG A 26 -6.29 -0.73 5.38
C ARG A 26 -6.19 -2.25 5.38
N ALA A 27 -6.91 -2.93 6.27
CA ALA A 27 -6.96 -4.39 6.30
C ALA A 27 -7.56 -4.97 5.01
N ALA A 28 -8.67 -4.39 4.52
CA ALA A 28 -9.29 -4.78 3.27
C ALA A 28 -8.39 -4.52 2.04
N GLU A 29 -7.68 -3.38 2.02
CA GLU A 29 -6.68 -3.09 0.98
C GLU A 29 -5.55 -4.12 0.99
N ARG A 30 -5.03 -4.46 2.16
CA ARG A 30 -3.98 -5.48 2.31
C ARG A 30 -4.43 -6.85 1.81
N GLY A 31 -5.65 -7.26 2.16
CA GLY A 31 -6.21 -8.53 1.67
C GLY A 31 -6.33 -8.56 0.14
N ARG A 32 -6.80 -7.48 -0.49
CA ARG A 32 -6.84 -7.35 -1.96
C ARG A 32 -5.45 -7.41 -2.57
N HIS A 33 -4.48 -6.71 -1.99
CA HIS A 33 -3.10 -6.73 -2.44
C HIS A 33 -2.47 -8.13 -2.38
N GLU A 34 -2.71 -8.86 -1.28
CA GLU A 34 -2.20 -10.23 -1.11
C GLU A 34 -2.80 -11.21 -2.14
N ILE A 35 -4.09 -11.08 -2.46
CA ILE A 35 -4.74 -11.88 -3.51
C ILE A 35 -4.11 -11.62 -4.88
N VAL A 36 -3.89 -10.35 -5.24
CA VAL A 36 -3.28 -9.97 -6.52
C VAL A 36 -1.83 -10.45 -6.60
N LEU A 37 -1.05 -10.32 -5.53
CA LEU A 37 0.30 -10.87 -5.49
C LEU A 37 0.32 -12.39 -5.63
N GLY A 38 -0.67 -13.09 -5.06
CA GLY A 38 -0.85 -14.52 -5.23
C GLY A 38 -1.06 -14.92 -6.69
N SER A 39 -1.90 -14.19 -7.44
CA SER A 39 -2.13 -14.49 -8.86
C SER A 39 -0.92 -14.19 -9.74
N ILE A 40 -0.20 -13.10 -9.48
CA ILE A 40 1.05 -12.78 -10.17
C ILE A 40 2.07 -13.89 -9.91
N ARG A 41 2.21 -14.34 -8.65
CA ARG A 41 3.11 -15.45 -8.30
C ARG A 41 2.78 -16.72 -9.08
N ALA A 42 1.51 -17.14 -9.11
CA ALA A 42 1.09 -18.34 -9.83
C ALA A 42 1.51 -18.29 -11.31
N HIS A 43 1.27 -17.15 -11.98
CA HIS A 43 1.71 -16.95 -13.36
C HIS A 43 3.24 -16.99 -13.54
N LEU A 44 4.01 -16.48 -12.57
CA LEU A 44 5.47 -16.56 -12.61
C LEU A 44 5.99 -18.00 -12.40
N GLU A 45 5.30 -18.81 -11.61
CA GLU A 45 5.63 -20.22 -11.38
C GLU A 45 5.37 -21.11 -12.61
N GLU A 46 4.46 -20.71 -13.50
CA GLU A 46 4.19 -21.40 -14.78
C GLU A 46 5.30 -21.21 -15.82
N GLN A 47 6.22 -20.27 -15.62
CA GLN A 47 7.24 -19.96 -16.61
C GLN A 47 8.28 -21.08 -16.72
N PRO A 48 8.64 -21.53 -17.94
CA PRO A 48 9.45 -22.73 -18.14
C PRO A 48 10.93 -22.56 -17.79
N THR A 49 11.42 -21.32 -17.66
CA THR A 49 12.83 -21.01 -17.42
C THR A 49 13.00 -19.76 -16.55
N PRO A 50 14.15 -19.61 -15.87
CA PRO A 50 14.45 -18.39 -15.12
C PRO A 50 14.44 -17.11 -15.97
N SER A 51 14.86 -17.20 -17.24
CA SER A 51 14.81 -16.05 -18.15
C SER A 51 13.39 -15.66 -18.54
N ALA A 52 12.49 -16.64 -18.69
CA ALA A 52 11.07 -16.40 -18.91
C ALA A 52 10.40 -15.75 -17.69
N VAL A 53 10.73 -16.17 -16.46
CA VAL A 53 10.31 -15.48 -15.23
C VAL A 53 10.72 -14.01 -15.26
N ALA A 54 12.00 -13.73 -15.54
CA ALA A 54 12.50 -12.37 -15.59
C ALA A 54 11.82 -11.52 -16.69
N ALA A 55 11.49 -12.12 -17.83
CA ALA A 55 10.74 -11.45 -18.88
C ALA A 55 9.30 -11.13 -18.45
N ALA A 56 8.59 -12.10 -17.86
CA ALA A 56 7.24 -11.92 -17.34
C ALA A 56 7.18 -10.83 -16.26
N VAL A 57 8.16 -10.78 -15.34
CA VAL A 57 8.26 -9.71 -14.34
C VAL A 57 8.39 -8.33 -14.98
N ARG A 58 9.23 -8.19 -16.02
CA ARG A 58 9.39 -6.91 -16.72
C ARG A 58 8.08 -6.46 -17.38
N HIS A 59 7.32 -7.38 -17.94
CA HIS A 59 5.99 -7.08 -18.49
C HIS A 59 5.03 -6.60 -17.39
N TRP A 60 4.94 -7.30 -16.26
CA TRP A 60 4.12 -6.88 -15.12
C TRP A 60 4.48 -5.49 -14.62
N ILE A 61 5.77 -5.16 -14.50
CA ILE A 61 6.22 -3.82 -14.09
C ILE A 61 5.72 -2.77 -15.08
N SER A 62 5.86 -3.01 -16.38
CA SER A 62 5.40 -2.10 -17.43
C SER A 62 3.89 -1.89 -17.37
N ASP A 63 3.12 -2.97 -17.28
CA ASP A 63 1.67 -2.93 -17.31
C ASP A 63 1.10 -2.25 -16.06
N LEU A 64 1.64 -2.56 -14.88
CA LEU A 64 1.22 -1.93 -13.62
C LEU A 64 1.54 -0.43 -13.60
N THR A 65 2.68 -0.03 -14.18
CA THR A 65 3.06 1.38 -14.31
C THR A 65 2.07 2.12 -15.22
N ALA A 66 1.80 1.57 -16.40
CA ALA A 66 0.85 2.15 -17.35
C ALA A 66 -0.56 2.25 -16.76
N LEU A 67 -1.04 1.19 -16.11
CA LEU A 67 -2.33 1.18 -15.42
C LEU A 67 -2.40 2.26 -14.31
N GLY A 68 -1.32 2.41 -13.54
CA GLY A 68 -1.20 3.44 -12.52
C GLY A 68 -1.34 4.85 -13.11
N ASP A 69 -0.65 5.12 -14.21
CA ASP A 69 -0.70 6.42 -14.90
C ASP A 69 -2.11 6.71 -15.45
N GLU A 70 -2.79 5.71 -16.02
CA GLU A 70 -4.17 5.84 -16.50
C GLU A 70 -5.13 6.18 -15.36
N VAL A 71 -5.07 5.43 -14.26
CA VAL A 71 -5.89 5.68 -13.07
C VAL A 71 -5.58 7.07 -12.50
N ALA A 72 -4.32 7.49 -12.45
CA ALA A 72 -3.94 8.83 -12.00
C ALA A 72 -4.54 9.93 -12.88
N LYS A 73 -4.51 9.77 -14.20
CA LYS A 73 -5.14 10.72 -15.15
C LYS A 73 -6.64 10.86 -14.91
N THR A 74 -7.36 9.79 -14.58
CA THR A 74 -8.80 9.88 -14.27
C THR A 74 -9.08 10.73 -13.03
N LYS A 75 -8.17 10.73 -12.05
CA LYS A 75 -8.30 11.52 -10.82
C LYS A 75 -7.90 12.98 -11.01
N GLN A 76 -7.08 13.29 -12.02
CA GLN A 76 -6.63 14.65 -12.33
C GLN A 76 -7.62 15.43 -13.20
N ARG A 77 -8.57 14.76 -13.87
CA ARG A 77 -9.60 15.43 -14.68
C ARG A 77 -10.75 15.87 -13.74
N PRO A 78 -10.99 17.18 -13.51
CA PRO A 78 -12.13 17.62 -12.74
C PRO A 78 -13.43 17.22 -13.47
N PRO A 79 -14.53 16.92 -12.74
CA PRO A 79 -15.82 16.70 -13.38
C PRO A 79 -16.21 17.96 -14.16
N SER A 80 -16.57 17.79 -15.44
CA SER A 80 -17.13 18.84 -16.30
C SER A 80 -18.61 19.05 -16.01
#